data_AF-A0A2P6V005-F1
#
_entry.id   AF-A0A2P6V005-F1
#
_cell.length_a   1.000
_cell.length_b   1.000
_cell.length_c   1.000
_cell.angle_alpha   90.00
_cell.angle_beta   90.00
_cell.angle_gamma   90.00
#
_symmetry.space_group_name_H-M   'P 1'
#
loop_
_entity.id
_entity.type
_entity.pdbx_description
1 polymer ?
#
loop_
_entity_poly.entity_id
_entity_poly.type
_entity_poly.pdbx_seq_one_letter_code
_entity_poly.pdbx_strand_id
1 'polypeptide(L)'
;MGAFTAGLAAAQGVGMALRVSCATPVVGPVGGLLGVGLASAAAGQASIATRQYLADRKVPGVQAPPFRGVRSEDLVVDALLGIAFFKVMGGRFRSVMPSDVAKVGAIARESMPAAGVEYATEKYRIELRRLFRRDGCHHCGTRRGAVIGDHMPPNKYVKEYVKTAERAFFKLPFVKQAAEALAIPTGPPKQRYYPQCTSCCEKQSAAVRNDKLKLVFHEVLHHGGRSQAWHYAGTLLGLRHYSGGSAGGGSAGYGANGRRR
;
A
#
# COMPACT_ATOMS: atom_id res chain seq x y z
N MET A 1 15.03 -4.75 7.81
CA MET A 1 14.46 -4.13 6.60
C MET A 1 13.95 -5.16 5.58
N GLY A 2 14.80 -6.06 5.07
CA GLY A 2 14.44 -6.97 3.96
C GLY A 2 13.17 -7.80 4.17
N ALA A 3 13.05 -8.47 5.32
CA ALA A 3 11.87 -9.29 5.66
C ALA A 3 10.56 -8.47 5.69
N PHE A 4 10.59 -7.24 6.23
CA PHE A 4 9.42 -6.36 6.25
C PHE A 4 8.99 -5.99 4.83
N THR A 5 9.92 -5.55 3.99
CA THR A 5 9.61 -5.20 2.60
C THR A 5 9.10 -6.39 1.80
N ALA A 6 9.70 -7.57 1.98
CA ALA A 6 9.24 -8.80 1.35
C ALA A 6 7.80 -9.15 1.79
N GLY A 7 7.48 -8.98 3.08
CA GLY A 7 6.13 -9.15 3.60
C GLY A 7 5.11 -8.18 2.98
N LEU A 8 5.48 -6.91 2.80
CA LEU A 8 4.60 -5.94 2.11
C LEU A 8 4.42 -6.27 0.62
N ALA A 9 5.46 -6.76 -0.05
CA ALA A 9 5.36 -7.23 -1.43
C ALA A 9 4.48 -8.48 -1.54
N ALA A 10 4.57 -9.40 -0.58
CA ALA A 10 3.67 -10.55 -0.49
C ALA A 10 2.21 -10.12 -0.28
N ALA A 11 1.96 -9.11 0.58
CA ALA A 11 0.63 -8.56 0.77
C ALA A 11 0.05 -7.97 -0.53
N GLN A 12 0.88 -7.30 -1.36
CA GLN A 12 0.46 -6.89 -2.71
C GLN A 12 0.12 -8.08 -3.59
N GLY A 13 0.94 -9.13 -3.59
CA GLY A 13 0.69 -10.36 -4.34
C GLY A 13 -0.64 -11.02 -3.96
N VAL A 14 -0.94 -11.08 -2.66
CA VAL A 14 -2.25 -11.55 -2.17
C VAL A 14 -3.38 -10.65 -2.67
N GLY A 15 -3.24 -9.33 -2.58
CA GLY A 15 -4.21 -8.38 -3.13
C GLY A 15 -4.45 -8.58 -4.63
N MET A 16 -3.39 -8.83 -5.40
CA MET A 16 -3.47 -9.11 -6.83
C MET A 16 -4.26 -10.40 -7.11
N ALA A 17 -3.95 -11.48 -6.37
CA ALA A 17 -4.63 -12.77 -6.52
C ALA A 17 -6.11 -12.69 -6.16
N LEU A 18 -6.44 -11.96 -5.09
CA LEU A 18 -7.81 -11.75 -4.62
C LEU A 18 -8.57 -10.63 -5.35
N ARG A 19 -7.93 -9.97 -6.32
CA ARG A 19 -8.48 -8.80 -7.03
C ARG A 19 -8.89 -7.65 -6.09
N VAL A 20 -8.20 -7.50 -4.96
CA VAL A 20 -8.38 -6.41 -4.00
C VAL A 20 -7.38 -5.31 -4.32
N SER A 21 -7.86 -4.08 -4.50
CA SER A 21 -7.01 -2.92 -4.80
C SER A 21 -6.97 -1.94 -3.64
N CYS A 22 -6.09 -0.94 -3.74
CA CYS A 22 -6.05 0.21 -2.84
C CYS A 22 -7.34 1.05 -2.86
N ALA A 23 -8.18 0.88 -3.88
CA ALA A 23 -9.44 1.58 -4.05
C ALA A 23 -10.66 0.75 -3.60
N THR A 24 -10.49 -0.54 -3.26
CA THR A 24 -11.56 -1.36 -2.69
C THR A 24 -11.92 -0.82 -1.30
N PRO A 25 -13.15 -0.29 -1.10
CA PRO A 25 -13.54 0.28 0.19
C PRO A 25 -13.44 -0.76 1.30
N VAL A 26 -12.94 -0.35 2.46
CA VAL A 26 -12.74 -1.19 3.66
C VAL A 26 -11.69 -2.30 3.47
N VAL A 27 -11.88 -3.22 2.53
CA VAL A 27 -11.02 -4.39 2.30
C VAL A 27 -9.60 -3.98 1.93
N GLY A 28 -9.42 -2.92 1.12
CA GLY A 28 -8.10 -2.42 0.77
C GLY A 28 -7.30 -1.95 2.00
N PRO A 29 -7.81 -0.99 2.81
CA PRO A 29 -7.19 -0.61 4.07
C PRO A 29 -7.01 -1.74 5.08
N VAL A 30 -8.00 -2.63 5.26
CA VAL A 30 -7.91 -3.77 6.19
C VAL A 30 -6.84 -4.76 5.75
N GLY A 31 -6.83 -5.14 4.47
CA GLY A 31 -5.79 -5.99 3.89
C GLY A 31 -4.40 -5.38 4.02
N GLY A 32 -4.28 -4.07 3.85
CA GLY A 32 -3.03 -3.36 4.09
C GLY A 32 -2.58 -3.35 5.56
N LEU A 33 -3.51 -3.18 6.51
CA LEU A 33 -3.21 -3.24 7.94
C LEU A 33 -2.72 -4.62 8.35
N LEU A 34 -3.42 -5.67 7.91
CA LEU A 34 -3.01 -7.06 8.13
C LEU A 34 -1.65 -7.34 7.48
N GLY A 35 -1.44 -6.86 6.25
CA GLY A 35 -0.17 -6.96 5.55
C GLY A 35 0.99 -6.33 6.31
N VAL A 36 0.79 -5.14 6.89
CA VAL A 36 1.79 -4.49 7.75
C VAL A 36 2.05 -5.30 9.01
N GLY A 37 1.01 -5.72 9.73
CA GLY A 37 1.16 -6.51 10.96
C GLY A 37 1.93 -7.82 10.73
N LEU A 38 1.58 -8.56 9.68
CA LEU A 38 2.27 -9.80 9.30
C LEU A 38 3.72 -9.56 8.86
N ALA A 39 3.96 -8.53 8.04
CA ALA A 39 5.30 -8.15 7.62
C ALA A 39 6.18 -7.75 8.82
N SER A 40 5.60 -7.08 9.81
CA SER A 40 6.29 -6.69 11.05
C SER A 40 6.61 -7.88 11.94
N ALA A 41 5.65 -8.78 12.16
CA ALA A 41 5.91 -10.03 12.89
C ALA A 41 7.01 -10.86 12.21
N ALA A 42 6.96 -11.00 10.89
CA ALA A 42 8.00 -11.69 10.11
C ALA A 42 9.37 -11.00 10.23
N ALA A 43 9.41 -9.67 10.24
CA ALA A 43 10.65 -8.92 10.42
C ALA A 43 11.25 -9.09 11.83
N GLY A 44 10.41 -9.13 12.86
CA GLY A 44 10.82 -9.43 14.23
C GLY A 44 11.42 -10.83 14.36
N GLN A 45 10.75 -11.85 13.81
CA GLN A 45 11.28 -13.22 13.79
C GLN A 45 12.59 -13.34 13.01
N ALA A 46 12.71 -12.66 11.87
CA ALA A 46 13.96 -12.60 11.12
C ALA A 46 15.09 -11.96 11.96
N SER A 47 14.77 -10.95 12.76
CA SER A 47 15.71 -10.29 13.68
C SER A 47 16.19 -11.22 14.79
N ILE A 48 15.27 -11.95 15.43
CA ILE A 48 15.60 -12.96 16.45
C ILE A 48 16.49 -14.06 15.86
N ALA A 49 16.11 -14.60 14.69
CA ALA A 49 16.89 -15.62 14.00
C ALA A 49 18.30 -15.12 13.64
N THR A 50 18.41 -13.85 13.21
CA THR A 50 19.71 -13.22 12.90
C THR A 50 20.55 -13.08 14.17
N ARG A 51 19.96 -12.65 15.29
CA ARG A 51 20.65 -12.56 16.58
C ARG A 51 21.16 -13.92 17.05
N GLN A 52 20.35 -14.96 16.96
CA GLN A 52 20.74 -16.33 17.32
C GLN A 52 21.87 -16.84 16.43
N TYR A 53 21.79 -16.61 15.12
CA TYR A 53 22.87 -16.94 14.18
C TYR A 53 24.18 -16.26 14.57
N LEU A 54 24.13 -14.97 14.92
CA LEU A 54 25.33 -14.22 15.31
C LEU A 54 25.91 -14.69 16.64
N ALA A 55 25.08 -15.12 17.59
CA ALA A 55 25.52 -15.64 18.89
C ALA A 55 26.10 -17.05 18.78
N ASP A 56 25.39 -17.97 18.12
CA ASP A 56 25.70 -19.41 18.14
C ASP A 56 26.50 -19.88 16.91
N ARG A 57 26.64 -19.02 15.88
CA ARG A 57 27.17 -19.35 14.55
C ARG A 57 26.49 -20.53 13.85
N LYS A 58 25.28 -20.90 14.26
CA LYS A 58 24.49 -21.98 13.67
C LYS A 58 23.41 -21.41 12.77
N VAL A 59 23.37 -21.84 11.50
CA VAL A 59 22.38 -21.39 10.51
C VAL A 59 20.96 -21.75 11.00
N PRO A 60 20.10 -20.75 11.29
CA PRO A 60 18.71 -21.01 11.67
C PRO A 60 17.98 -21.68 10.50
N GLY A 61 17.32 -22.81 10.74
CA GLY A 61 16.48 -23.49 9.75
C GLY A 61 17.08 -24.74 9.09
N VAL A 62 18.38 -25.03 9.25
CA VAL A 62 18.94 -26.32 8.78
C VAL A 62 18.67 -27.46 9.77
N GLN A 63 18.48 -27.15 11.07
CA GLN A 63 18.34 -28.15 12.13
C GLN A 63 17.05 -28.01 12.97
N ALA A 64 16.22 -26.99 12.73
CA ALA A 64 15.00 -26.76 13.50
C ALA A 64 13.85 -26.31 12.60
N PRO A 65 12.59 -26.71 12.89
CA PRO A 65 11.43 -26.27 12.14
C PRO A 65 11.30 -24.74 12.17
N PRO A 66 10.78 -24.11 11.09
CA PRO A 66 10.70 -22.65 10.95
C PRO A 66 9.87 -21.94 12.03
N PHE A 67 9.12 -22.68 12.85
CA PHE A 67 8.25 -22.17 13.91
C PHE A 67 8.70 -22.56 15.32
N ARG A 68 9.81 -23.31 15.47
CA ARG A 68 10.26 -23.76 16.79
C ARG A 68 10.87 -22.59 17.56
N GLY A 69 10.30 -22.26 18.72
CA GLY A 69 10.77 -21.15 19.57
C GLY A 69 10.12 -19.79 19.27
N VAL A 70 9.13 -19.74 18.37
CA VAL A 70 8.34 -18.53 18.13
C VAL A 70 7.43 -18.29 19.31
N ARG A 71 7.62 -17.17 20.01
CA ARG A 71 6.77 -16.74 21.12
C ARG A 71 5.59 -15.94 20.59
N SER A 72 4.37 -16.34 20.97
CA SER A 72 3.15 -15.68 20.49
C SER A 72 3.09 -14.21 20.91
N GLU A 73 3.61 -13.91 22.09
CA GLU A 73 3.66 -12.56 22.64
C GLU A 73 4.55 -11.66 21.78
N ASP A 74 5.71 -12.17 21.33
CA ASP A 74 6.63 -11.41 20.49
C ASP A 74 6.02 -11.11 19.12
N LEU A 75 5.31 -12.07 18.51
CA LEU A 75 4.59 -11.85 17.25
C LEU A 75 3.53 -10.73 17.38
N VAL A 76 2.74 -10.77 18.45
CA VAL A 76 1.68 -9.79 18.69
C VAL A 76 2.27 -8.40 18.92
N VAL A 77 3.29 -8.30 19.79
CA VAL A 77 3.96 -7.02 20.04
C VAL A 77 4.62 -6.49 18.77
N ASP A 78 5.27 -7.35 18.00
CA ASP A 78 5.93 -6.96 16.75
C ASP A 78 4.94 -6.45 15.70
N ALA A 79 3.79 -7.13 15.57
CA ALA A 79 2.71 -6.68 14.70
C ALA A 79 2.15 -5.31 15.13
N LEU A 80 1.84 -5.13 16.42
CA LEU A 80 1.25 -3.89 16.93
C LEU A 80 2.22 -2.70 16.84
N LEU A 81 3.47 -2.86 17.26
CA LEU A 81 4.50 -1.82 17.13
C LEU A 81 4.79 -1.50 15.67
N GLY A 82 4.83 -2.50 14.81
CA GLY A 82 5.01 -2.34 13.38
C GLY A 82 3.91 -1.51 12.73
N ILE A 83 2.65 -1.79 13.05
CA ILE A 83 1.48 -1.01 12.62
C ILE A 83 1.59 0.43 13.11
N ALA A 84 1.94 0.63 14.38
CA ALA A 84 2.11 1.96 14.97
C ALA A 84 3.22 2.76 14.27
N PHE A 85 4.42 2.18 14.12
CA PHE A 85 5.54 2.83 13.43
C PHE A 85 5.21 3.13 11.97
N PHE A 86 4.59 2.18 11.25
CA PHE A 86 4.15 2.41 9.87
C PHE A 86 3.24 3.63 9.79
N LYS A 87 2.27 3.75 10.70
CA LYS A 87 1.32 4.86 10.70
C LYS A 87 1.97 6.19 11.10
N VAL A 88 2.78 6.23 12.15
CA VAL A 88 3.50 7.42 12.62
C VAL A 88 4.45 7.95 11.54
N MET A 89 5.08 7.05 10.78
CA MET A 89 5.97 7.40 9.66
C MET A 89 5.24 7.77 8.36
N GLY A 90 3.95 8.07 8.43
CA GLY A 90 3.14 8.54 7.30
C GLY A 90 2.68 7.43 6.34
N GLY A 91 2.77 6.17 6.74
CA GLY A 91 2.22 5.04 6.01
C GLY A 91 0.69 5.11 5.91
N ARG A 92 0.16 4.64 4.78
CA ARG A 92 -1.29 4.53 4.54
C ARG A 92 -1.60 3.06 4.26
N PHE A 93 -2.46 2.43 5.04
CA PHE A 93 -2.71 0.99 4.86
C PHE A 93 -3.21 0.65 3.45
N ARG A 94 -4.10 1.48 2.88
CA ARG A 94 -4.52 1.32 1.48
C ARG A 94 -3.36 1.32 0.48
N SER A 95 -2.25 2.00 0.78
CA SER A 95 -1.08 2.06 -0.10
C SER A 95 -0.24 0.79 -0.06
N VAL A 96 -0.60 -0.22 0.74
CA VAL A 96 0.03 -1.54 0.72
C VAL A 96 -0.62 -2.43 -0.34
N MET A 97 -1.88 -2.20 -0.71
CA MET A 97 -2.59 -2.98 -1.74
C MET A 97 -2.24 -2.49 -3.15
N PRO A 98 -2.33 -3.35 -4.18
CA PRO A 98 -2.02 -2.96 -5.56
C PRO A 98 -2.97 -1.87 -6.06
N SER A 99 -2.52 -1.10 -7.04
CA SER A 99 -3.31 -0.01 -7.60
C SER A 99 -4.26 -0.51 -8.71
N ASP A 100 -5.53 -0.10 -8.68
CA ASP A 100 -6.42 -0.22 -9.83
C ASP A 100 -6.18 0.94 -10.79
N VAL A 101 -5.82 0.64 -12.05
CA VAL A 101 -5.51 1.67 -13.05
C VAL A 101 -6.71 2.56 -13.37
N ALA A 102 -7.93 2.09 -13.16
CA ALA A 102 -9.16 2.85 -13.40
C ALA A 102 -9.55 3.77 -12.23
N LYS A 103 -8.79 3.75 -11.12
CA LYS A 103 -9.04 4.52 -9.89
C LYS A 103 -7.80 5.31 -9.48
N VAL A 104 -7.93 6.19 -8.48
CA VAL A 104 -6.79 6.88 -7.86
C VAL A 104 -5.84 5.83 -7.29
N GLY A 105 -4.58 5.86 -7.71
CA GLY A 105 -3.59 4.84 -7.35
C GLY A 105 -3.09 4.95 -5.91
N ALA A 106 -2.45 3.88 -5.45
CA ALA A 106 -2.02 3.71 -4.06
C ALA A 106 -0.96 4.73 -3.62
N ILE A 107 -0.21 5.27 -4.59
CA ILE A 107 0.90 6.22 -4.40
C ILE A 107 0.47 7.68 -4.62
N ALA A 108 -0.79 7.94 -5.00
CA ALA A 108 -1.32 9.28 -5.15
C ALA A 108 -1.14 10.13 -3.88
N ARG A 109 -0.53 11.32 -4.00
CA ARG A 109 -0.31 12.26 -2.88
C ARG A 109 -1.01 13.58 -3.12
N GLU A 110 -0.63 14.24 -4.20
CA GLU A 110 -1.20 15.50 -4.64
C GLU A 110 -1.84 15.34 -6.02
N SER A 111 -2.75 16.25 -6.32
CA SER A 111 -3.49 16.31 -7.58
C SER A 111 -3.89 17.74 -7.88
N MET A 112 -4.15 18.01 -9.14
CA MET A 112 -4.60 19.32 -9.58
C MET A 112 -6.06 19.26 -10.03
N PRO A 113 -6.85 20.34 -9.83
CA PRO A 113 -8.20 20.39 -10.35
C PRO A 113 -8.17 20.28 -11.87
N ALA A 114 -9.02 19.43 -12.44
CA ALA A 114 -9.27 19.44 -13.87
C ALA A 114 -10.42 20.41 -14.15
N ALA A 115 -10.20 21.40 -15.03
CA ALA A 115 -11.23 22.36 -15.42
C ALA A 115 -12.32 21.75 -16.33
N GLY A 116 -12.19 20.47 -16.68
CA GLY A 116 -13.13 19.72 -17.50
C GLY A 116 -12.51 18.43 -18.05
N VAL A 117 -13.12 17.92 -19.13
CA VAL A 117 -12.66 16.70 -19.83
C VAL A 117 -11.45 16.94 -20.74
N GLU A 118 -11.06 18.20 -20.94
CA GLU A 118 -9.93 18.59 -21.78
C GLU A 118 -8.61 18.12 -21.19
N TYR A 119 -7.60 17.94 -22.05
CA TYR A 119 -6.25 17.59 -21.60
C TYR A 119 -5.62 18.72 -20.79
N ALA A 120 -4.68 18.35 -19.92
CA ALA A 120 -3.92 19.31 -19.13
C ALA A 120 -3.22 20.35 -20.01
N THR A 121 -3.52 21.64 -19.76
CA THR A 121 -2.82 22.78 -20.37
C THR A 121 -1.32 22.74 -20.05
N GLU A 122 -0.49 23.48 -20.79
CA GLU A 122 0.97 23.45 -20.58
C GLU A 122 1.36 23.85 -19.15
N LYS A 123 0.62 24.79 -18.55
CA LYS A 123 0.80 25.16 -17.13
C LYS A 123 0.60 23.96 -16.20
N TYR A 124 -0.46 23.19 -16.39
CA TYR A 124 -0.68 21.96 -15.60
C TYR A 124 0.37 20.89 -15.93
N ARG A 125 0.85 20.78 -17.16
CA ARG A 125 1.90 19.81 -17.49
C ARG A 125 3.21 20.09 -16.76
N ILE A 126 3.60 21.36 -16.61
CA ILE A 126 4.80 21.74 -15.85
C ILE A 126 4.68 21.28 -14.39
N GLU A 127 3.54 21.57 -13.74
CA GLU A 127 3.32 21.15 -12.35
C GLU A 127 3.19 19.63 -12.21
N LEU A 128 2.53 18.94 -13.14
CA LEU A 128 2.49 17.47 -13.15
C LEU A 128 3.89 16.86 -13.25
N ARG A 129 4.79 17.43 -14.07
CA ARG A 129 6.19 16.97 -14.14
C ARG A 129 6.91 17.20 -12.81
N ARG A 130 6.64 18.31 -12.11
CA ARG A 130 7.17 18.56 -10.76
C ARG A 130 6.68 17.51 -9.76
N LEU A 131 5.36 17.27 -9.72
CA LEU A 131 4.74 16.25 -8.87
C LEU A 131 5.29 14.85 -9.18
N PHE A 132 5.40 14.49 -10.45
CA PHE A 132 5.94 13.19 -10.88
C PHE A 132 7.41 13.01 -10.48
N ARG A 133 8.26 14.03 -10.60
CA ARG A 133 9.66 13.95 -10.14
C ARG A 133 9.74 13.80 -8.61
N ARG A 134 8.86 14.46 -7.86
CA ARG A 134 8.84 14.43 -6.40
C ARG A 134 8.27 13.12 -5.84
N ASP A 135 7.14 12.66 -6.39
CA ASP A 135 6.32 11.60 -5.81
C ASP A 135 6.27 10.33 -6.68
N GLY A 136 6.45 10.46 -7.99
CA GLY A 136 6.31 9.38 -8.97
C GLY A 136 4.90 9.22 -9.53
N CYS A 137 4.75 8.22 -10.38
CA CYS A 137 3.47 7.78 -10.91
C CYS A 137 2.52 7.40 -9.77
N HIS A 138 1.29 7.90 -9.80
CA HIS A 138 0.34 7.65 -8.72
C HIS A 138 -0.12 6.19 -8.60
N HIS A 139 0.02 5.38 -9.66
CA HIS A 139 -0.27 3.93 -9.65
C HIS A 139 0.93 3.07 -9.24
N CYS A 140 2.06 3.16 -9.94
CA CYS A 140 3.20 2.26 -9.75
C CYS A 140 4.41 2.88 -9.02
N GLY A 141 4.39 4.19 -8.77
CA GLY A 141 5.49 4.91 -8.12
C GLY A 141 6.68 5.26 -9.00
N THR A 142 6.75 4.79 -10.27
CA THR A 142 7.90 5.09 -11.15
C THR A 142 8.08 6.59 -11.38
N ARG A 143 9.33 7.04 -11.41
CA ARG A 143 9.73 8.42 -11.75
C ARG A 143 10.42 8.54 -13.10
N ARG A 144 10.41 7.46 -13.88
CA ARG A 144 11.07 7.39 -15.19
C ARG A 144 10.05 7.54 -16.32
N GLY A 145 10.50 8.16 -17.42
CA GLY A 145 9.72 8.33 -18.63
C GLY A 145 8.89 9.62 -18.66
N ALA A 146 8.06 9.73 -19.69
CA ALA A 146 7.18 10.88 -19.88
C ALA A 146 6.00 10.87 -18.90
N VAL A 147 5.54 12.08 -18.55
CA VAL A 147 4.46 12.31 -17.59
C VAL A 147 3.19 12.68 -18.32
N ILE A 148 2.11 12.00 -17.96
CA ILE A 148 0.77 12.23 -18.47
C ILE A 148 -0.09 12.76 -17.30
N GLY A 149 -0.96 13.72 -17.61
CA GLY A 149 -2.01 14.15 -16.70
C GLY A 149 -3.20 13.21 -16.79
N ASP A 150 -3.25 12.23 -15.90
CA ASP A 150 -4.34 11.26 -15.83
C ASP A 150 -5.58 11.88 -15.18
N HIS A 151 -6.71 11.86 -15.88
CA HIS A 151 -8.00 12.28 -15.35
C HIS A 151 -8.58 11.19 -14.47
N MET A 152 -8.78 11.50 -13.19
CA MET A 152 -9.42 10.61 -12.25
C MET A 152 -10.69 11.24 -11.67
N PRO A 153 -11.88 10.62 -11.85
CA PRO A 153 -12.14 9.39 -12.61
C PRO A 153 -11.94 9.57 -14.14
N PRO A 154 -11.67 8.49 -14.91
CA PRO A 154 -11.52 8.55 -16.36
C PRO A 154 -12.72 9.18 -17.08
N ASN A 155 -12.43 9.89 -18.18
CA ASN A 155 -13.44 10.57 -19.00
C ASN A 155 -14.60 9.67 -19.46
N LYS A 156 -14.33 8.38 -19.74
CA LYS A 156 -15.37 7.41 -20.11
C LYS A 156 -16.46 7.34 -19.03
N TYR A 157 -16.08 7.15 -17.77
CA TYR A 157 -17.02 7.01 -16.66
C TYR A 157 -17.77 8.32 -16.36
N VAL A 158 -17.13 9.47 -16.53
CA VAL A 158 -17.82 10.76 -16.36
C VAL A 158 -18.87 10.94 -17.46
N LYS A 159 -18.53 10.63 -18.71
CA LYS A 159 -19.49 10.70 -19.84
C LYS A 159 -20.64 9.70 -19.67
N GLU A 160 -20.37 8.48 -19.19
CA GLU A 160 -21.39 7.48 -18.89
C GLU A 160 -22.30 7.92 -17.74
N TYR A 161 -21.72 8.50 -16.68
CA TYR A 161 -22.50 9.07 -15.58
C TYR A 161 -23.43 10.18 -16.08
N VAL A 162 -22.91 11.15 -16.86
CA VAL A 162 -23.71 12.26 -17.40
C VAL A 162 -24.83 11.72 -18.27
N LYS A 163 -24.53 10.81 -19.21
CA LYS A 163 -25.56 10.17 -20.06
C LYS A 163 -26.61 9.42 -19.24
N THR A 164 -26.19 8.74 -18.17
CA THR A 164 -27.10 8.00 -17.29
C THR A 164 -27.96 8.96 -16.46
N ALA A 165 -27.37 10.02 -15.90
CA ALA A 165 -28.08 11.06 -15.15
C ALA A 165 -29.07 11.83 -16.03
N GLU A 166 -28.72 12.11 -17.29
CA GLU A 166 -29.60 12.70 -18.30
C GLU A 166 -30.75 11.77 -18.70
N ARG A 167 -30.55 10.45 -18.62
CA ARG A 167 -31.57 9.44 -18.90
C ARG A 167 -32.39 9.07 -17.66
N ALA A 168 -31.85 9.24 -16.47
CA ALA A 168 -32.45 8.90 -15.19
C ALA A 168 -33.21 10.09 -14.56
N PHE A 169 -33.91 9.78 -13.47
CA PHE A 169 -34.88 10.59 -12.72
C PHE A 169 -34.52 12.06 -12.40
N PHE A 170 -33.28 12.55 -12.60
CA PHE A 170 -32.91 13.95 -12.33
C PHE A 170 -33.52 14.97 -13.29
N LYS A 171 -34.20 14.53 -14.36
CA LYS A 171 -35.11 15.38 -15.15
C LYS A 171 -36.42 15.71 -14.42
N LEU A 172 -36.80 14.93 -13.40
CA LEU A 172 -38.01 15.18 -12.63
C LEU A 172 -37.69 16.16 -11.48
N PRO A 173 -38.37 17.32 -11.40
CA PRO A 173 -38.03 18.39 -10.46
C PRO A 173 -38.10 17.94 -9.00
N PHE A 174 -39.01 17.01 -8.66
CA PHE A 174 -39.15 16.48 -7.30
C PHE A 174 -37.93 15.65 -6.86
N VAL A 175 -37.32 14.86 -7.77
CA VAL A 175 -36.15 14.04 -7.43
C VAL A 175 -34.92 14.90 -7.24
N LYS A 176 -34.77 15.95 -8.05
CA LYS A 176 -33.67 16.90 -7.88
C LYS A 176 -33.76 17.63 -6.55
N GLN A 177 -34.94 18.13 -6.18
CA GLN A 177 -35.18 18.78 -4.89
C GLN A 177 -34.95 17.83 -3.71
N ALA A 178 -35.42 16.58 -3.79
CA ALA A 178 -35.20 15.58 -2.75
C ALA A 178 -33.71 15.21 -2.62
N ALA A 179 -33.00 15.06 -3.73
CA ALA A 179 -31.56 14.78 -3.72
C ALA A 179 -30.75 15.95 -3.14
N GLU A 180 -31.10 17.20 -3.48
CA GLU A 180 -30.50 18.40 -2.89
C GLU A 180 -30.78 18.49 -1.38
N ALA A 181 -32.01 18.21 -0.94
CA ALA A 181 -32.39 18.18 0.48
C ALA A 181 -31.63 17.09 1.28
N LEU A 182 -31.27 15.99 0.62
CA LEU A 182 -30.47 14.90 1.20
C LEU A 182 -28.95 15.08 0.97
N ALA A 183 -28.51 16.23 0.45
CA ALA A 183 -27.13 16.51 0.09
C ALA A 183 -26.47 15.45 -0.81
N ILE A 184 -27.28 14.77 -1.63
CA ILE A 184 -26.81 13.78 -2.59
C ILE A 184 -26.24 14.55 -3.80
N PRO A 185 -24.96 14.36 -4.14
CA PRO A 185 -24.36 15.05 -5.28
C PRO A 185 -25.06 14.65 -6.59
N THR A 186 -25.78 15.60 -7.18
CA THR A 186 -26.53 15.44 -8.44
C THR A 186 -25.71 15.78 -9.69
N GLY A 187 -24.52 16.36 -9.51
CA GLY A 187 -23.61 16.74 -10.59
C GLY A 187 -22.59 15.65 -10.93
N PRO A 188 -21.95 15.73 -12.11
CA PRO A 188 -20.88 14.83 -12.49
C PRO A 188 -19.74 14.84 -11.47
N PRO A 189 -19.06 13.69 -11.26
CA PRO A 189 -17.96 13.62 -10.31
C PRO A 189 -16.83 14.57 -10.72
N LYS A 190 -16.32 15.35 -9.75
CA LYS A 190 -15.21 16.29 -9.98
C LYS A 190 -13.95 15.52 -10.39
N GLN A 191 -13.46 15.79 -11.60
CA GLN A 191 -12.22 15.19 -12.10
C GLN A 191 -10.99 15.95 -11.59
N ARG A 192 -9.89 15.22 -11.42
CA ARG A 192 -8.60 15.77 -11.02
C ARG A 192 -7.48 15.14 -11.85
N TYR A 193 -6.41 15.89 -12.10
CA TYR A 193 -5.21 15.38 -12.73
C TYR A 193 -4.28 14.76 -11.68
N TYR A 194 -3.81 13.55 -11.99
CA TYR A 194 -2.74 12.88 -11.26
C TYR A 194 -1.55 12.61 -12.20
N PRO A 195 -0.30 12.67 -11.68
CA PRO A 195 0.87 12.35 -12.49
C PRO A 195 0.93 10.85 -12.76
N GLN A 196 0.94 10.45 -14.04
CA GLN A 196 0.97 9.05 -14.47
C GLN A 196 2.07 8.81 -15.51
N CYS A 197 2.71 7.65 -15.47
CA CYS A 197 3.66 7.24 -16.50
C CYS A 197 2.95 6.65 -17.72
N THR A 198 3.62 6.67 -18.87
CA THR A 198 3.09 6.13 -20.15
C THR A 198 2.62 4.68 -20.03
N SER A 199 3.42 3.80 -19.40
CA SER A 199 3.07 2.38 -19.23
C SER A 199 1.78 2.17 -18.41
N CYS A 200 1.53 2.99 -17.37
CA CYS A 200 0.27 2.91 -16.61
C CYS A 200 -0.89 3.50 -17.40
N CYS A 201 -0.68 4.58 -18.16
CA CYS A 201 -1.68 5.17 -19.04
C CYS A 201 -2.16 4.19 -20.12
N GLU A 202 -1.26 3.44 -20.75
CA GLU A 202 -1.61 2.42 -21.74
C GLU A 202 -2.46 1.30 -21.11
N LYS A 203 -2.04 0.80 -19.94
CA LYS A 203 -2.79 -0.21 -19.17
C LYS A 203 -4.17 0.30 -18.78
N GLN A 204 -4.26 1.55 -18.33
CA GLN A 204 -5.52 2.22 -18.00
C GLN A 204 -6.42 2.33 -19.24
N SER A 205 -5.89 2.82 -20.34
CA SER A 205 -6.64 2.99 -21.60
C SER A 205 -7.22 1.66 -22.08
N ALA A 206 -6.44 0.58 -22.01
CA ALA A 206 -6.91 -0.76 -22.34
C ALA A 206 -7.96 -1.29 -21.33
N ALA A 207 -7.74 -1.09 -20.03
CA ALA A 207 -8.64 -1.52 -18.97
C ALA A 207 -10.00 -0.81 -19.04
N VAL A 208 -10.00 0.52 -19.16
CA VAL A 208 -11.19 1.36 -19.25
C VAL A 208 -11.96 1.08 -20.55
N ARG A 209 -11.27 0.87 -21.67
CA ARG A 209 -11.91 0.53 -22.96
C ARG A 209 -12.68 -0.80 -22.87
N ASN A 210 -12.04 -1.82 -22.30
CA ASN A 210 -12.59 -3.18 -22.22
C ASN A 210 -13.43 -3.44 -20.96
N ASP A 211 -13.58 -2.43 -20.09
CA ASP A 211 -14.23 -2.54 -18.78
C ASP A 211 -13.70 -3.70 -17.92
N LYS A 212 -12.37 -3.86 -17.91
CA LYS A 212 -11.68 -4.92 -17.17
C LYS A 212 -10.91 -4.34 -16.00
N LEU A 213 -11.03 -4.98 -14.84
CA LEU A 213 -10.15 -4.70 -13.70
C LEU A 213 -8.70 -4.99 -14.10
N LYS A 214 -7.82 -4.00 -13.98
CA LYS A 214 -6.39 -4.16 -14.19
C LYS A 214 -5.63 -3.58 -13.01
N LEU A 215 -5.02 -4.48 -12.25
CA LEU A 215 -4.20 -4.13 -11.11
C LEU A 215 -2.74 -3.96 -11.51
N VAL A 216 -2.05 -3.05 -10.83
CA VAL A 216 -0.64 -2.73 -11.02
C VAL A 216 0.07 -2.79 -9.68
N PHE A 217 1.14 -3.58 -9.63
CA PHE A 217 2.11 -3.52 -8.54
C PHE A 217 2.74 -2.15 -8.48
N HIS A 218 2.96 -1.66 -7.27
CA HIS A 218 3.88 -0.57 -7.02
C HIS A 218 5.06 -1.15 -6.26
N GLU A 219 6.27 -0.79 -6.67
CA GLU A 219 7.42 -1.20 -5.91
C GLU A 219 7.35 -0.56 -4.53
N VAL A 220 7.26 -1.40 -3.51
CA VAL A 220 7.44 -1.00 -2.11
C VAL A 220 8.77 -0.24 -2.01
N LEU A 221 9.83 -0.74 -2.67
CA LEU A 221 11.12 -0.07 -2.81
C LEU A 221 11.25 0.79 -4.09
N HIS A 222 10.53 1.90 -4.17
CA HIS A 222 10.87 3.10 -4.98
C HIS A 222 11.62 2.88 -6.30
N HIS A 223 10.90 2.62 -7.39
CA HIS A 223 11.41 2.98 -8.72
C HIS A 223 11.53 4.52 -8.83
N GLY A 224 12.70 5.02 -8.43
CA GLY A 224 12.98 6.43 -8.18
C GLY A 224 13.97 6.68 -7.03
N GLY A 225 14.38 5.63 -6.30
CA GLY A 225 15.55 5.65 -5.42
C GLY A 225 15.37 6.30 -4.04
N ARG A 226 14.14 6.50 -3.54
CA ARG A 226 13.90 7.15 -2.23
C ARG A 226 12.97 6.38 -1.30
N SER A 227 13.54 5.52 -0.45
CA SER A 227 12.84 4.90 0.68
C SER A 227 11.98 5.92 1.44
N GLN A 228 10.68 5.66 1.56
CA GLN A 228 9.83 6.40 2.52
C GLN A 228 10.21 6.00 3.95
N ALA A 229 9.99 6.90 4.90
CA ALA A 229 10.27 6.67 6.32
C ALA A 229 9.68 5.34 6.83
N TRP A 230 8.44 5.00 6.44
CA TRP A 230 7.78 3.78 6.90
C TRP A 230 8.44 2.46 6.44
N HIS A 231 9.37 2.46 5.48
CA HIS A 231 10.17 1.27 5.15
C HIS A 231 11.12 0.88 6.28
N TYR A 232 11.49 1.84 7.11
CA TYR A 232 12.37 1.63 8.25
C TYR A 232 11.63 1.12 9.48
N ALA A 233 10.29 1.01 9.45
CA ALA A 233 9.49 0.46 10.54
C ALA A 233 9.99 -0.94 10.95
N GLY A 234 10.26 -1.82 9.98
CA GLY A 234 10.82 -3.15 10.25
C GLY A 234 12.26 -3.13 10.79
N THR A 235 13.04 -2.08 10.54
CA THR A 235 14.39 -1.93 11.12
C THR A 235 14.29 -1.48 12.57
N LEU A 236 13.49 -0.45 12.87
CA LEU A 236 13.24 -0.01 14.25
C LEU A 236 12.68 -1.14 15.10
N LEU A 237 11.78 -1.93 14.52
CA LEU A 237 11.23 -3.09 15.19
C LEU A 237 12.29 -4.16 15.49
N GLY A 238 13.16 -4.47 14.52
CA GLY A 238 14.24 -5.42 14.73
C GLY A 238 15.19 -5.01 15.87
N LEU A 239 15.48 -3.72 16.02
CA LEU A 239 16.36 -3.20 17.08
C LEU A 239 15.86 -3.52 18.51
N ARG A 240 14.55 -3.65 18.73
CA ARG A 240 13.97 -4.10 20.01
C ARG A 240 14.55 -5.43 20.47
N HIS A 241 14.84 -6.33 19.53
CA HIS A 241 15.36 -7.67 19.82
C HIS A 241 16.87 -7.69 20.15
N TYR A 242 17.55 -6.55 20.00
CA TYR A 242 18.96 -6.36 20.36
C TYR A 242 19.15 -5.52 21.63
N SER A 243 18.19 -4.66 21.99
CA SER A 243 18.32 -3.74 23.15
C SER A 243 18.10 -4.41 24.52
N GLY A 244 17.58 -5.64 24.58
CA GLY A 244 17.42 -6.39 25.83
C GLY A 244 18.67 -7.11 26.35
N GLY A 245 19.85 -6.87 25.75
CA GLY A 245 21.08 -7.61 26.05
C GLY A 245 21.90 -7.11 27.26
N SER A 246 21.48 -6.05 27.95
CA SER A 246 22.29 -5.45 29.03
C SER A 246 21.69 -5.56 30.44
N ALA A 247 20.64 -6.35 30.65
CA ALA A 247 20.12 -6.60 32.00
C ALA A 247 19.61 -8.03 32.15
N GLY A 248 20.40 -8.89 32.79
CA GLY A 248 19.95 -10.20 33.27
C GLY A 248 20.87 -11.36 32.88
N GLY A 249 22.00 -11.49 33.59
CA GLY A 249 22.62 -12.79 33.78
C GLY A 249 21.62 -13.75 34.44
N GLY A 250 21.57 -14.97 33.93
CA GLY A 250 20.60 -15.96 34.38
C GLY A 250 20.51 -17.12 33.42
N SER A 251 21.57 -17.93 33.38
CA SER A 251 21.51 -19.29 32.86
C SER A 251 20.43 -20.05 33.64
N ALA A 252 19.19 -20.01 33.17
CA ALA A 252 18.15 -20.92 33.64
C ALA A 252 18.54 -22.32 33.14
N GLY A 253 19.12 -23.10 34.05
CA GLY A 253 19.55 -24.47 33.82
C GLY A 253 18.41 -25.30 33.23
N TYR A 254 18.67 -25.85 32.05
CA TYR A 254 17.85 -26.92 31.52
C TYR A 254 18.01 -28.14 32.42
N GLY A 255 16.89 -28.56 33.00
CA GLY A 255 16.80 -29.63 33.99
C GLY A 255 17.51 -30.91 33.56
N ALA A 256 18.35 -31.38 34.48
CA ALA A 256 18.79 -32.76 34.52
C ALA A 256 17.57 -33.67 34.63
N ASN A 257 17.24 -34.35 33.53
CA ASN A 257 16.25 -35.41 33.55
C ASN A 257 16.95 -36.66 34.09
N GLY A 258 16.85 -36.86 35.41
CA GLY A 258 17.30 -38.07 36.08
C GLY A 258 16.52 -39.28 35.58
N ARG A 259 17.19 -40.14 34.81
CA ARG A 259 16.81 -41.55 34.67
C ARG A 259 17.77 -42.38 35.51
N ARG A 260 17.31 -42.73 36.72
CA ARG A 260 17.82 -43.92 37.41
C ARG A 260 17.28 -45.15 36.68
N ARG A 261 18.18 -46.00 36.21
CA ARG A 261 18.02 -47.45 36.17
C ARG A 261 19.31 -48.03 36.70
#